data_AF-A0A945I3C9-F1
#
_entry.id   AF-A0A945I3C9-F1
#
_cell.length_a   1.000
_cell.length_b   1.000
_cell.length_c   1.000
_cell.angle_alpha   90.00
_cell.angle_beta   90.00
_cell.angle_gamma   90.00
#
_symmetry.space_group_name_H-M   'P 1'
#
loop_
_entity.id
_entity.type
_entity.pdbx_description
1 polymer ?
#
loop_
_entity_poly.entity_id
_entity_poly.type
_entity_poly.pdbx_seq_one_letter_code
_entity_poly.pdbx_strand_id
1 'polypeptide(L)' 'MQVLLLSTYDLGHQPFSLASPAAKLKSAGAAVTCNDLAVDSLNEDAVKGADLIGLYLQMHT' A
#
# COMPACT_ATOMS: atom_id res chain seq x y z
N MET A 1 10.57 10.67 2.12
CA MET A 1 10.24 9.75 1.01
C MET A 1 8.78 9.37 1.15
N GLN A 2 7.97 9.70 0.14
CA GLN A 2 6.55 9.39 0.04
C GLN A 2 6.40 7.98 -0.53
N VAL A 3 5.81 7.07 0.24
CA VAL A 3 5.61 5.68 -0.19
C VAL A 3 4.13 5.37 -0.24
N LEU A 4 3.67 4.89 -1.39
CA LEU A 4 2.32 4.38 -1.57
C LEU A 4 2.35 2.85 -1.60
N LEU A 5 1.58 2.20 -0.73
CA LEU A 5 1.37 0.76 -0.74
C LEU A 5 -0.05 0.48 -1.21
N LEU A 6 -0.18 -0.21 -2.33
CA LEU A 6 -1.46 -0.59 -2.93
C LEU A 6 -1.76 -2.06 -2.62
N SER A 7 -2.94 -2.30 -2.07
CA SER A 7 -3.53 -3.64 -2.03
C SER A 7 -4.49 -3.76 -3.21
N THR A 8 -4.28 -4.77 -4.05
CA THR A 8 -5.22 -5.14 -5.11
C THR A 8 -6.03 -6.37 -4.72
N TYR A 9 -6.04 -6.73 -3.43
CA TYR A 9 -6.60 -7.97 -2.95
C TYR A 9 -8.10 -7.83 -2.64
N ASP A 10 -8.91 -8.49 -3.46
CA ASP A 10 -10.37 -8.31 -3.56
C ASP A 10 -11.19 -9.10 -2.51
N LEU A 11 -10.61 -9.34 -1.32
CA LEU A 11 -11.31 -10.06 -0.23
C LEU A 11 -11.66 -9.16 0.96
N GLY A 12 -11.69 -7.84 0.74
CA GLY A 12 -12.37 -6.89 1.63
C GLY A 12 -11.67 -6.57 2.95
N HIS A 13 -10.39 -6.95 3.10
CA HIS A 13 -9.60 -6.62 4.29
C HIS A 13 -8.13 -6.37 3.95
N GLN A 14 -7.56 -5.33 4.55
CA GLN A 14 -6.15 -5.04 4.44
C GLN A 14 -5.34 -6.24 4.94
N PRO A 15 -4.51 -6.87 4.09
CA PRO A 15 -3.80 -8.07 4.49
C PRO A 15 -2.66 -7.69 5.45
N PHE A 16 -2.45 -8.49 6.49
CA PHE A 16 -1.37 -8.30 7.49
C PHE A 16 0.02 -8.18 6.85
N SER A 17 0.19 -8.85 5.71
CA SER A 17 1.39 -8.78 4.86
C SER A 17 1.69 -7.38 4.34
N LEU A 18 0.71 -6.47 4.23
CA LEU A 18 0.91 -5.05 3.89
C LEU A 18 1.24 -4.18 5.12
N ALA A 19 0.71 -4.55 6.28
CA ALA A 19 0.90 -3.80 7.52
C ALA A 19 2.36 -3.87 8.03
N SER A 20 3.01 -5.03 7.91
CA SER A 20 4.42 -5.22 8.31
C SER A 20 5.42 -4.34 7.54
N PRO A 21 5.43 -4.31 6.19
CA PRO A 21 6.30 -3.41 5.44
C PRO A 21 5.94 -1.94 5.66
N ALA A 22 4.66 -1.60 5.82
CA ALA A 22 4.25 -0.23 6.15
C ALA A 22 4.87 0.24 7.47
N ALA A 23 4.83 -0.58 8.52
CA ALA A 23 5.42 -0.25 9.81
C ALA A 23 6.95 -0.07 9.74
N LYS A 24 7.65 -0.97 9.03
CA LYS A 24 9.10 -0.85 8.82
C LYS A 24 9.48 0.42 8.07
N LEU A 25 8.78 0.73 6.98
CA LEU A 25 9.01 1.95 6.19
C LEU A 25 8.75 3.21 7.02
N LYS A 26 7.67 3.25 7.81
CA LYS A 26 7.41 4.34 8.75
C LYS A 26 8.54 4.48 9.78
N SER A 27 9.03 3.38 10.35
CA SER A 27 10.14 3.40 11.31
C SER A 27 11.46 3.91 10.72
N ALA A 28 11.65 3.75 9.40
CA ALA A 28 12.79 4.28 8.67
C ALA A 28 12.62 5.77 8.26
N GLY A 29 11.53 6.43 8.68
CA GLY A 29 11.27 7.84 8.39
C GLY A 29 10.54 8.11 7.07
N ALA A 30 9.99 7.08 6.41
CA ALA A 30 9.15 7.27 5.23
C ALA A 30 7.72 7.67 5.62
N ALA A 31 7.11 8.54 4.80
CA ALA A 31 5.70 8.87 4.89
C ALA A 31 4.92 7.84 4.06
N VAL A 32 4.23 6.92 4.72
CA VAL A 32 3.58 5.76 4.07
C VAL A 32 2.07 5.93 4.04
N THR A 33 1.52 5.90 2.83
CA THR A 33 0.08 5.83 2.55
C THR A 33 -0.27 4.41 2.11
N CYS A 34 -1.31 3.82 2.69
CA CYS A 34 -1.88 2.55 2.20
C CYS A 34 -3.21 2.85 1.52
N ASN A 35 -3.42 2.36 0.30
CA ASN A 35 -4.69 2.47 -0.40
C ASN A 35 -5.10 1.06 -0.86
N ASP A 36 -6.17 0.57 -0.24
CA ASP A 36 -6.75 -0.73 -0.54
C ASP A 36 -7.80 -0.58 -1.63
N LEU A 37 -7.49 -1.06 -2.83
CA LEU A 37 -8.34 -0.89 -4.01
C LEU A 37 -9.60 -1.76 -3.98
N ALA A 38 -9.69 -2.70 -3.03
CA ALA A 38 -10.92 -3.45 -2.76
C ALA A 38 -11.92 -2.66 -1.91
N VAL A 39 -11.46 -1.63 -1.18
CA VAL A 39 -12.27 -0.83 -0.25
C VAL A 39 -12.52 0.57 -0.78
N ASP A 40 -11.48 1.20 -1.34
CA ASP A 40 -11.50 2.58 -1.84
C ASP A 40 -11.03 2.65 -3.29
N SER A 41 -11.42 3.72 -3.99
CA SER A 41 -10.85 4.01 -5.32
C SER A 41 -9.37 4.35 -5.24
N LEU A 42 -8.68 4.28 -6.38
CA LEU A 42 -7.28 4.67 -6.48
C LEU A 42 -7.10 6.14 -6.09
N ASN A 43 -6.24 6.39 -5.11
CA ASN A 43 -5.86 7.73 -4.71
C ASN A 43 -4.82 8.29 -5.70
N GLU A 44 -5.31 8.96 -6.75
CA GLU A 44 -4.45 9.52 -7.80
C GLU A 44 -3.42 10.52 -7.29
N ASP A 45 -3.76 11.32 -6.27
CA ASP A 45 -2.84 12.31 -5.72
C ASP A 45 -1.68 11.64 -5.00
N ALA A 46 -1.98 10.57 -4.25
CA ALA A 46 -0.94 9.75 -3.62
C ALA A 46 -0.06 9.05 -4.66
N VAL A 47 -0.61 8.62 -5.80
CA VAL A 47 0.16 8.03 -6.90
C VAL A 47 1.11 9.06 -7.51
N LYS A 48 0.61 10.26 -7.84
CA LYS A 48 1.40 11.34 -8.46
C LYS A 48 2.50 11.85 -7.52
N GLY A 49 2.28 11.82 -6.21
CA GLY A 49 3.22 12.28 -5.20
C GLY A 49 4.13 11.20 -4.61
N ALA A 50 4.03 9.94 -5.05
CA ALA A 50 4.84 8.85 -4.49
C ALA A 50 6.24 8.81 -5.11
N ASP A 51 7.27 8.73 -4.26
CA ASP A 51 8.63 8.40 -4.67
C ASP A 51 8.79 6.89 -4.93
N LEU A 52 7.94 6.07 -4.29
CA LEU A 52 7.91 4.62 -4.41
C LEU A 52 6.47 4.10 -4.31
N ILE A 53 6.11 3.18 -5.21
CA ILE A 53 4.83 2.48 -5.19
C ILE A 53 5.10 0.99 -5.00
N GLY A 54 4.59 0.41 -3.91
CA GLY A 54 4.60 -1.01 -3.63
C GLY A 54 3.24 -1.64 -3.95
N LEU A 55 3.22 -2.70 -4.75
CA LEU A 55 2.02 -3.44 -5.09
C LEU A 55 1.98 -4.76 -4.31
N TYR A 56 0.91 -4.99 -3.56
CA TYR A 56 0.64 -6.29 -2.97
C TYR A 56 -0.20 -7.13 -3.92
N LEU A 57 0.43 -8.16 -4.49
CA LEU A 57 -0.18 -9.16 -5.34
C LEU A 57 -0.22 -10.48 -4.57
N GLN A 58 -1.42 -10.96 -4.24
CA GLN A 58 -1.54 -12.29 -3.64
C GLN A 58 -1.37 -13.34 -4.74
N MET A 59 -0.34 -14.17 -4.64
CA MET A 59 -0.20 -15.33 -5.51
C MET A 59 -1.14 -16.44 -5.02
N HIS A 60 -2.15 -16.78 -5.82
CA HIS A 60 -2.85 -18.06 -5.69
C HIS A 60 -2.07 -19.09 -6.50
N THR A 61 -1.57 -20.15 -5.84
CA THR A 61 -1.04 -21.36 -6.49
C THR A 61 -2.15 -22.32 -6.85
#